data_AF-A0A9W9ZHQ4-F1
#
_entry.id   AF-A0A9W9ZHQ4-F1
#
_cell.length_a   1.000
_cell.length_b   1.000
_cell.length_c   1.000
_cell.angle_alpha   90.00
_cell.angle_beta   90.00
_cell.angle_gamma   90.00
#
_symmetry.space_group_name_H-M   'P 1'
#
loop_
_entity.id
_entity.type
_entity.pdbx_description
1 polymer ?
#
loop_
_entity_poly.entity_id
_entity_poly.type
_entity_poly.pdbx_seq_one_letter_code
_entity_poly.pdbx_strand_id
1 'polypeptide(L)'
;MLVIAYITFGILSSLCALFHFKCKTGQRDELMIANPNFVSFQNSYFKVYFPALMAEWLQGPYLYKLYSHYGFIDTQIAIIYVCGFASSVIFGTSSAYFTSVFGRKKACVVFTLLYSLCCVTKLSRNYGILIFGRVLGGISTSLLFTAFDAWYLYEHTQTHNSQMSGYQRRLPKQHFITVSSL
;
A
#
# COMPACT_ATOMS: atom_id res chain seq x y z
N MET A 1 32.27 4.12 -9.99
CA MET A 1 31.10 3.53 -9.32
C MET A 1 29.93 4.51 -9.21
N LEU A 2 30.09 5.67 -8.56
CA LEU A 2 29.00 6.67 -8.46
C LEU A 2 28.55 7.26 -9.81
N VAL A 3 29.48 7.59 -10.71
CA VAL A 3 29.15 8.14 -12.04
C VAL A 3 28.31 7.16 -12.88
N ILE A 4 28.66 5.87 -12.84
CA ILE A 4 27.91 4.81 -13.53
C ILE A 4 26.50 4.70 -12.94
N ALA A 5 26.35 4.79 -11.61
CA ALA A 5 25.05 4.76 -10.95
C ALA A 5 24.17 5.97 -11.30
N TYR A 6 24.74 7.18 -11.43
CA TYR A 6 23.98 8.35 -11.85
C TYR A 6 23.54 8.27 -13.31
N ILE A 7 24.40 7.78 -14.20
CA ILE A 7 24.07 7.59 -15.62
C ILE A 7 22.96 6.55 -15.79
N THR A 8 23.06 5.40 -15.11
CA THR A 8 22.01 4.36 -15.18
C THR A 8 20.68 4.85 -14.61
N PHE A 9 20.70 5.61 -13.51
CA PHE A 9 19.48 6.20 -12.94
C PHE A 9 18.84 7.22 -13.89
N GLY A 10 19.65 8.06 -14.55
CA GLY A 10 19.19 9.02 -15.55
C GLY A 10 18.54 8.33 -16.75
N ILE A 11 19.18 7.29 -17.29
CA ILE A 11 18.65 6.50 -18.42
C ILE A 11 17.33 5.81 -18.03
N LEU A 12 17.27 5.16 -16.85
CA LEU A 12 16.05 4.52 -16.36
C LEU A 12 14.91 5.52 -16.17
N SER A 13 15.20 6.70 -15.61
CA SER A 13 14.21 7.74 -15.37
C SER A 13 13.65 8.30 -16.69
N SER A 14 14.51 8.57 -17.67
CA SER A 14 14.08 9.04 -19.00
C SER A 14 13.26 7.98 -19.75
N LEU A 15 13.67 6.71 -19.72
CA LEU A 15 12.89 5.61 -20.31
C LEU A 15 11.52 5.45 -19.65
N CYS A 16 11.48 5.49 -18.31
CA CYS A 16 10.24 5.38 -17.55
C CYS A 16 9.31 6.58 -17.82
N ALA A 17 9.86 7.80 -17.90
CA ALA A 17 9.10 8.99 -18.28
C ALA A 17 8.53 8.87 -19.70
N LEU A 18 9.33 8.44 -20.68
CA LEU A 18 8.90 8.23 -22.06
C LEU A 18 7.75 7.21 -22.16
N PHE A 19 7.89 6.06 -21.51
CA PHE A 19 6.83 5.05 -21.46
C PHE A 19 5.57 5.57 -20.77
N HIS A 20 5.74 6.27 -19.65
CA HIS A 20 4.61 6.85 -18.92
C HIS A 20 3.89 7.91 -19.78
N PHE A 21 4.59 8.80 -20.48
CA PHE A 21 3.95 9.76 -21.39
C PHE A 21 3.27 9.08 -22.58
N LYS A 22 3.85 8.03 -23.17
CA LYS A 22 3.24 7.32 -24.30
C LYS A 22 2.01 6.51 -23.90
N CYS A 23 2.05 5.77 -22.80
CA CYS A 23 0.91 4.98 -22.32
C CYS A 23 -0.21 5.86 -21.75
N LYS A 24 0.13 6.95 -21.05
CA LYS A 24 -0.85 7.82 -20.39
C LYS A 24 -1.70 8.63 -21.36
N THR A 25 -1.17 9.02 -22.51
CA THR A 25 -1.93 9.79 -23.52
C THR A 25 -2.98 8.93 -24.22
N GLY A 26 -2.68 7.68 -24.57
CA GLY A 26 -3.66 6.79 -25.23
C GLY A 26 -4.75 6.27 -24.26
N GLN A 27 -4.34 5.78 -23.09
CA GLN A 27 -5.29 5.15 -22.14
C GLN A 27 -6.19 6.15 -21.41
N ARG A 28 -5.71 7.37 -21.11
CA ARG A 28 -6.53 8.34 -20.36
C ARG A 28 -7.74 8.80 -21.16
N ASP A 29 -7.57 9.01 -22.46
CA ASP A 29 -8.67 9.49 -23.29
C ASP A 29 -9.75 8.41 -23.44
N GLU A 30 -9.38 7.14 -23.66
CA GLU A 30 -10.32 6.02 -23.65
C GLU A 30 -11.00 5.80 -22.29
N LEU A 31 -10.25 5.90 -21.18
CA LEU A 31 -10.79 5.74 -19.81
C LEU A 31 -11.71 6.89 -19.39
N MET A 32 -11.41 8.13 -19.80
CA MET A 32 -12.26 9.31 -19.55
C MET A 32 -13.60 9.18 -20.27
N ILE A 33 -13.58 8.69 -21.52
CA ILE A 33 -14.78 8.47 -22.33
C ILE A 33 -15.63 7.32 -21.75
N ALA A 34 -14.99 6.26 -21.23
CA ALA A 34 -15.69 5.11 -20.67
C ALA A 34 -16.29 5.36 -19.27
N ASN A 35 -15.55 5.98 -18.34
CA ASN A 35 -16.05 6.26 -16.99
C ASN A 35 -15.30 7.41 -16.27
N PRO A 36 -15.83 8.65 -16.30
CA PRO A 36 -15.15 9.81 -15.69
C PRO A 36 -15.02 9.71 -14.16
N ASN A 37 -15.90 8.97 -13.50
CA ASN A 37 -15.84 8.76 -12.04
C ASN A 37 -14.61 7.92 -11.66
N PHE A 38 -14.23 6.95 -12.49
CA PHE A 38 -13.07 6.09 -12.27
C PHE A 38 -11.75 6.87 -12.33
N VAL A 39 -11.63 7.84 -13.25
CA VAL A 39 -10.42 8.67 -13.39
C VAL A 39 -10.21 9.58 -12.18
N SER A 40 -11.30 10.17 -11.66
CA SER A 40 -11.25 11.00 -10.44
C SER A 40 -10.82 10.18 -9.22
N PHE A 41 -11.36 8.96 -9.08
CA PHE A 41 -10.97 8.01 -8.05
C PHE A 41 -9.49 7.64 -8.15
N GLN A 42 -9.04 7.23 -9.33
CA GLN A 42 -7.66 6.79 -9.59
C GLN A 42 -6.66 7.89 -9.25
N ASN A 43 -6.98 9.15 -9.56
CA ASN A 43 -6.13 10.29 -9.22
C ASN A 43 -6.05 10.53 -7.70
N SER A 44 -7.15 10.35 -6.96
CA SER A 44 -7.13 10.43 -5.49
C SER A 44 -6.37 9.27 -4.84
N TYR A 45 -6.54 8.06 -5.37
CA TYR A 45 -5.82 6.86 -4.91
C TYR A 45 -4.31 7.04 -5.07
N PHE A 46 -3.83 7.40 -6.26
CA PHE A 46 -2.40 7.54 -6.54
C PHE A 46 -1.73 8.66 -5.75
N LYS A 47 -2.45 9.77 -5.49
CA LYS A 47 -1.93 10.86 -4.66
C LYS A 47 -1.53 10.41 -3.26
N VAL A 48 -2.23 9.45 -2.67
CA VAL A 48 -1.92 8.92 -1.34
C VAL A 48 -0.98 7.72 -1.43
N TYR A 49 -1.17 6.87 -2.44
CA TYR A 49 -0.39 5.64 -2.62
C TYR A 49 1.09 5.89 -2.93
N PHE A 50 1.40 6.80 -3.87
CA PHE A 50 2.79 7.00 -4.30
C PHE A 50 3.70 7.55 -3.20
N PRO A 51 3.32 8.58 -2.40
CA PRO A 51 4.17 9.05 -1.31
C PRO A 51 4.41 7.99 -0.24
N ALA A 52 3.37 7.23 0.11
CA ALA A 52 3.49 6.15 1.09
C ALA A 52 4.43 5.04 0.59
N LEU A 53 4.29 4.65 -0.67
CA LEU A 53 5.18 3.68 -1.30
C LEU A 53 6.62 4.22 -1.34
N MET A 54 6.82 5.47 -1.76
CA MET A 54 8.14 6.09 -1.81
C MET A 54 8.85 6.05 -0.43
N ALA A 55 8.13 6.30 0.65
CA ALA A 55 8.69 6.25 2.00
C ALA A 55 9.16 4.82 2.39
N GLU A 56 8.35 3.80 2.08
CA GLU A 56 8.70 2.39 2.31
C GLU A 56 9.92 1.95 1.51
N TRP A 57 9.99 2.37 0.25
CA TRP A 57 11.13 2.05 -0.61
C TRP A 57 12.41 2.74 -0.15
N LEU A 58 12.32 3.99 0.29
CA LEU A 58 13.46 4.72 0.85
C LEU A 58 13.94 4.09 2.16
N GLN A 59 13.04 3.48 2.94
CA GLN A 59 13.42 2.84 4.19
C GLN A 59 14.40 1.67 3.97
N GLY A 60 14.28 0.91 2.88
CA GLY A 60 15.12 -0.26 2.60
C GLY A 60 16.64 -0.01 2.65
N PRO A 61 17.20 0.87 1.80
CA PRO A 61 18.64 1.08 1.70
C PRO A 61 19.25 1.90 2.86
N TYR A 62 18.49 2.80 3.47
CA TYR A 62 19.03 3.72 4.49
C TYR A 62 19.00 3.15 5.91
N LEU A 63 18.15 2.15 6.16
CA LEU A 63 17.98 1.55 7.48
C LEU A 63 19.24 0.92 8.06
N TYR A 64 19.90 0.09 7.24
CA TYR A 64 21.07 -0.64 7.67
C TYR A 64 22.19 0.35 8.05
N LYS A 65 22.38 1.35 7.19
CA LYS A 65 23.35 2.43 7.42
C LYS A 65 23.06 3.23 8.69
N LEU A 66 21.78 3.51 8.97
CA LEU A 66 21.38 4.19 10.20
C LEU A 66 21.74 3.39 11.46
N TYR A 67 21.47 2.08 11.46
CA TYR A 67 21.78 1.24 12.60
C TYR A 67 23.26 0.96 12.79
N SER A 68 23.99 0.81 11.68
CA SER A 68 25.45 0.76 11.70
C SER A 68 26.06 2.06 12.26
N HIS A 69 25.51 3.23 11.88
CA HIS A 69 25.93 4.52 12.44
C HIS A 69 25.64 4.67 13.95
N TYR A 70 24.66 3.96 14.48
CA TYR A 70 24.40 3.91 15.93
C TYR A 70 25.35 2.96 16.69
N GLY A 71 26.22 2.22 15.99
CA GLY A 71 27.19 1.31 16.59
C GLY A 71 26.63 -0.05 16.98
N PHE A 72 25.49 -0.45 16.41
CA PHE A 72 24.93 -1.78 16.64
C PHE A 72 25.71 -2.85 15.87
N ILE A 73 25.87 -4.02 16.48
CA ILE A 73 26.45 -5.21 15.83
C ILE A 73 25.48 -5.78 14.77
N ASP A 74 26.03 -6.42 13.74
CA ASP A 74 25.22 -6.99 12.64
C ASP A 74 24.12 -7.94 13.12
N THR A 75 24.38 -8.74 14.16
CA THR A 75 23.40 -9.65 14.75
C THR A 75 22.21 -8.91 15.37
N GLN A 76 22.45 -7.78 16.04
CA GLN A 76 21.38 -6.95 16.62
C GLN A 76 20.55 -6.28 15.52
N ILE A 77 21.23 -5.81 14.47
CA ILE A 77 20.57 -5.26 13.29
C ILE A 77 19.66 -6.32 12.64
N ALA A 78 20.17 -7.54 12.46
CA ALA A 78 19.40 -8.66 11.92
C ALA A 78 18.15 -8.97 12.76
N ILE A 79 18.27 -9.01 14.10
CA ILE A 79 17.12 -9.21 14.99
C ILE A 79 16.06 -8.13 14.78
N ILE A 80 16.47 -6.85 14.72
CA ILE A 80 15.56 -5.74 14.47
C ILE A 80 14.82 -5.92 13.13
N TYR A 81 15.51 -6.34 12.06
CA TYR A 81 14.90 -6.63 10.77
C TYR A 81 13.91 -7.80 10.85
N VAL A 82 14.32 -8.92 11.46
CA VAL A 82 13.47 -10.11 11.62
C VAL A 82 12.21 -9.78 12.42
N CYS A 83 12.31 -9.01 13.51
CA CYS A 83 11.13 -8.56 14.26
C CYS A 83 10.17 -7.73 13.39
N GLY A 84 10.70 -6.83 12.55
CA GLY A 84 9.90 -6.07 11.59
C GLY A 84 9.16 -6.97 10.61
N PHE A 85 9.86 -7.89 9.95
CA PHE A 85 9.25 -8.82 8.99
C PHE A 85 8.26 -9.77 9.67
N ALA A 86 8.62 -10.35 10.82
CA ALA A 86 7.74 -11.24 11.58
C ALA A 86 6.44 -10.52 11.98
N SER A 87 6.55 -9.27 12.44
CA SER A 87 5.36 -8.47 12.75
C SER A 87 4.50 -8.23 11.51
N SER A 88 5.07 -7.90 10.34
CA SER A 88 4.28 -7.73 9.11
C SER A 88 3.54 -9.01 8.69
N VAL A 89 4.14 -10.19 8.87
CA VAL A 89 3.50 -11.47 8.54
C VAL A 89 2.33 -11.75 9.47
N ILE A 90 2.52 -11.60 10.78
CA ILE A 90 1.48 -11.85 11.78
C ILE A 90 0.32 -10.86 11.59
N PHE A 91 0.65 -9.57 11.49
CA PHE A 91 -0.36 -8.53 11.37
C PHE A 91 -0.93 -8.39 9.95
N GLY A 92 -0.33 -8.98 8.92
CA GLY A 92 -0.86 -9.02 7.56
C GLY A 92 -2.19 -9.77 7.45
N THR A 93 -2.34 -10.86 8.19
CA THR A 93 -3.60 -11.61 8.23
C THR A 93 -4.65 -10.87 9.07
N SER A 94 -4.24 -10.28 10.19
CA SER A 94 -5.14 -9.53 11.08
C SER A 94 -5.54 -8.16 10.52
N SER A 95 -4.71 -7.52 9.69
CA SER A 95 -4.96 -6.20 9.10
C SER A 95 -6.16 -6.23 8.15
N ALA A 96 -6.44 -7.37 7.52
CA ALA A 96 -7.64 -7.57 6.70
C ALA A 96 -8.92 -7.46 7.52
N TYR A 97 -8.95 -8.11 8.68
CA TYR A 97 -10.06 -7.97 9.62
C TYR A 97 -10.18 -6.54 10.15
N PHE A 98 -9.07 -5.93 10.58
CA PHE A 98 -9.05 -4.55 11.07
C PHE A 98 -9.56 -3.53 10.05
N THR A 99 -9.15 -3.66 8.80
CA THR A 99 -9.57 -2.77 7.70
C THR A 99 -11.07 -2.88 7.44
N SER A 100 -11.62 -4.09 7.57
CA SER A 100 -13.04 -4.36 7.39
C SER A 100 -13.89 -3.69 8.48
N VAL A 101 -13.40 -3.65 9.73
CA VAL A 101 -14.14 -3.09 10.88
C VAL A 101 -13.95 -1.58 11.02
N PHE A 102 -12.72 -1.05 10.84
CA PHE A 102 -12.43 0.37 11.07
C PHE A 102 -12.97 1.30 9.99
N GLY A 103 -13.33 0.76 8.82
CA GLY A 103 -13.82 1.56 7.70
C GLY A 103 -12.69 2.28 6.96
N ARG A 104 -12.95 2.49 5.66
CA ARG A 104 -11.95 2.83 4.64
C ARG A 104 -11.10 4.06 4.94
N LYS A 105 -11.71 5.18 5.34
CA LYS A 105 -10.99 6.44 5.62
C LYS A 105 -10.16 6.37 6.89
N LYS A 106 -10.65 5.66 7.92
CA LYS A 106 -9.93 5.53 9.20
C LYS A 106 -8.73 4.62 9.06
N ALA A 107 -8.79 3.58 8.23
CA ALA A 107 -7.64 2.71 7.95
C ALA A 107 -6.44 3.51 7.39
N CYS A 108 -6.66 4.39 6.40
CA CYS A 108 -5.59 5.25 5.87
C CYS A 108 -5.00 6.20 6.92
N VAL A 109 -5.84 6.73 7.83
CA VAL A 109 -5.38 7.60 8.93
C VAL A 109 -4.57 6.79 9.94
N VAL A 110 -5.04 5.61 10.35
CA VAL A 110 -4.34 4.72 11.29
C VAL A 110 -2.98 4.32 10.72
N PHE A 111 -2.91 3.94 9.44
CA PHE A 111 -1.65 3.69 8.74
C PHE A 111 -0.70 4.89 8.89
N THR A 112 -1.18 6.09 8.55
CA THR A 112 -0.34 7.29 8.55
C THR A 112 0.19 7.62 9.94
N LEU A 113 -0.63 7.42 10.98
CA LEU A 113 -0.23 7.63 12.38
C LEU A 113 0.81 6.60 12.84
N LEU A 114 0.57 5.32 12.58
CA LEU A 114 1.52 4.25 12.92
C LEU A 114 2.86 4.44 12.20
N TYR A 115 2.80 4.85 10.94
CA TYR A 115 3.99 5.13 10.15
C TYR A 115 4.78 6.33 10.68
N SER A 116 4.08 7.40 11.04
CA SER A 116 4.69 8.59 11.65
C SER A 116 5.38 8.23 12.96
N LEU A 117 4.74 7.40 13.80
CA LEU A 117 5.32 6.92 15.05
C LEU A 117 6.56 6.05 14.79
N CYS A 118 6.53 5.16 13.80
CA CYS A 118 7.71 4.40 13.36
C CYS A 118 8.87 5.33 12.96
N CYS A 119 8.61 6.41 12.22
CA CYS A 119 9.64 7.38 11.86
C CYS A 119 10.22 8.11 13.08
N VAL A 120 9.39 8.50 14.05
CA VAL A 120 9.86 9.14 15.30
C VAL A 120 10.74 8.19 16.12
N THR A 121 10.40 6.91 16.21
CA THR A 121 11.22 5.94 16.96
C THR A 121 12.64 5.78 16.41
N LYS A 122 12.86 5.98 15.11
CA LYS A 122 14.21 5.92 14.49
C LYS A 122 15.15 7.03 14.97
N LEU A 123 14.60 8.13 15.51
CA LEU A 123 15.37 9.24 16.07
C LEU A 123 16.00 8.86 17.43
N SER A 124 15.45 7.88 18.12
CA SER A 124 16.01 7.41 19.39
C SER A 124 17.20 6.49 19.18
N ARG A 125 18.18 6.51 20.10
CA ARG A 125 19.31 5.57 20.13
C ARG A 125 19.03 4.33 20.99
N ASN A 126 17.88 4.27 21.67
CA ASN A 126 17.55 3.15 22.54
C ASN A 126 17.10 1.93 21.71
N TYR A 127 17.78 0.80 21.89
CA TYR A 127 17.52 -0.46 21.17
C TYR A 127 16.07 -0.95 21.31
N GLY A 128 15.47 -0.85 22.51
CA GLY A 128 14.08 -1.28 22.72
C GLY A 128 13.07 -0.44 21.95
N ILE A 129 13.31 0.87 21.87
CA ILE A 129 12.46 1.81 21.10
C ILE A 129 12.59 1.52 19.60
N LEU A 130 13.77 1.11 19.13
CA LEU A 130 14.00 0.69 17.75
C LEU A 130 13.23 -0.58 17.38
N ILE A 131 13.22 -1.58 18.26
CA ILE A 131 12.44 -2.82 18.06
C ILE A 131 10.96 -2.49 18.03
N PHE A 132 10.47 -1.71 19.00
CA PHE A 132 9.07 -1.29 19.03
C PHE A 132 8.68 -0.52 17.77
N GLY A 133 9.55 0.39 17.33
CA GLY A 133 9.44 1.10 16.07
C GLY A 133 9.32 0.18 14.86
N ARG A 134 10.07 -0.93 14.83
CA ARG A 134 9.96 -1.92 13.76
C ARG A 134 8.68 -2.70 13.76
N VAL A 135 8.19 -3.08 14.94
CA VAL A 135 6.90 -3.77 15.07
C VAL A 135 5.79 -2.85 14.56
N LEU A 136 5.78 -1.58 14.98
CA LEU A 136 4.84 -0.59 14.45
C LEU A 136 4.98 -0.36 12.95
N GLY A 137 6.22 -0.31 12.45
CA GLY A 137 6.51 -0.23 11.02
C GLY A 137 5.91 -1.39 10.25
N GLY A 138 6.12 -2.63 10.70
CA GLY A 138 5.57 -3.83 10.07
C GLY A 138 4.04 -3.86 10.08
N ILE A 139 3.40 -3.46 11.19
CA ILE A 139 1.93 -3.31 11.26
C ILE A 139 1.45 -2.28 10.23
N SER A 140 2.15 -1.15 10.16
CA SER A 140 1.83 -0.08 9.23
C SER A 140 1.92 -0.55 7.77
N THR A 141 3.01 -1.21 7.38
CA THR A 141 3.19 -1.73 6.02
C THR A 141 2.11 -2.75 5.65
N SER A 142 1.77 -3.66 6.56
CA SER A 142 0.69 -4.62 6.34
C SER A 142 -0.66 -3.92 6.14
N LEU A 143 -0.96 -2.93 6.98
CA LEU A 143 -2.19 -2.16 6.87
C LEU A 143 -2.21 -1.30 5.60
N LEU A 144 -1.05 -0.85 5.11
CA LEU A 144 -0.92 -0.11 3.86
C LEU A 144 -1.45 -0.93 2.69
N PHE A 145 -0.88 -2.12 2.48
CA PHE A 145 -1.28 -3.00 1.38
C PHE A 145 -2.73 -3.42 1.50
N THR A 146 -3.19 -3.79 2.70
CA THR A 146 -4.57 -4.24 2.90
C THR A 146 -5.60 -3.11 2.75
N ALA A 147 -5.34 -1.91 3.30
CA ALA A 147 -6.25 -0.78 3.19
C ALA A 147 -6.38 -0.28 1.75
N PHE A 148 -5.27 -0.29 1.01
CA PHE A 148 -5.29 0.09 -0.40
C PHE A 148 -6.01 -0.94 -1.27
N ASP A 149 -5.80 -2.23 -1.03
CA ASP A 149 -6.51 -3.29 -1.75
C ASP A 149 -8.01 -3.25 -1.46
N ALA A 150 -8.42 -3.10 -0.20
CA ALA A 150 -9.81 -2.94 0.18
C ALA A 150 -10.47 -1.69 -0.44
N TRP A 151 -9.71 -0.59 -0.56
CA TRP A 151 -10.22 0.62 -1.22
C TRP A 151 -10.41 0.40 -2.73
N TYR A 152 -9.45 -0.23 -3.39
CA TYR A 152 -9.54 -0.56 -4.80
C TYR A 152 -10.72 -1.53 -5.09
N LEU A 153 -10.82 -2.62 -4.31
CA LEU A 153 -11.83 -3.64 -4.48
C LEU A 153 -13.25 -3.10 -4.28
N TYR A 154 -13.44 -2.21 -3.32
CA TYR A 154 -14.73 -1.56 -3.09
C TYR A 154 -15.21 -0.78 -4.31
N GLU A 155 -14.33 0.02 -4.93
CA GLU A 155 -14.71 0.85 -6.08
C GLU A 155 -15.03 -0.03 -7.30
N HIS A 156 -14.24 -1.09 -7.50
CA HIS A 156 -14.52 -2.07 -8.55
C HIS A 156 -15.85 -2.79 -8.31
N THR A 157 -16.15 -3.15 -7.06
CA THR A 157 -17.42 -3.82 -6.70
C THR A 157 -18.60 -2.87 -6.84
N GLN A 158 -18.50 -1.60 -6.45
CA GLN A 158 -19.56 -0.61 -6.66
C GLN A 158 -19.87 -0.44 -8.15
N THR A 159 -18.85 -0.43 -9.01
CA THR A 159 -19.00 -0.28 -10.47
C THR A 159 -19.57 -1.54 -11.13
N HIS A 160 -19.18 -2.74 -10.68
CA HIS A 160 -19.67 -4.01 -11.26
C HIS A 160 -21.04 -4.45 -10.71
N ASN A 161 -21.30 -4.20 -9.43
CA ASN A 161 -22.56 -4.61 -8.79
C ASN A 161 -23.73 -3.66 -9.15
N SER A 162 -23.44 -2.44 -9.57
CA SER A 162 -24.46 -1.56 -10.20
C SER A 162 -24.88 -2.05 -11.59
N GLN A 163 -24.00 -2.74 -12.34
CA GLN A 163 -24.38 -3.47 -13.56
C GLN A 163 -25.21 -4.72 -13.23
N MET A 164 -24.82 -5.49 -12.20
CA MET A 164 -25.52 -6.74 -11.83
C MET A 164 -26.88 -6.50 -11.17
N SER A 165 -27.04 -5.46 -10.34
CA SER A 165 -28.34 -5.04 -9.78
C SER A 165 -29.30 -4.51 -10.87
N GLY A 166 -28.77 -3.97 -11.97
CA GLY A 166 -29.54 -3.61 -13.16
C GLY A 166 -30.00 -4.83 -13.98
N TYR A 167 -29.22 -5.91 -13.98
CA TYR A 167 -29.54 -7.18 -14.65
C TYR A 167 -30.50 -8.04 -13.82
N GLN A 168 -30.30 -8.12 -12.49
CA GLN A 168 -31.18 -8.82 -11.56
C GLN A 168 -32.60 -8.22 -11.49
N ARG A 169 -32.75 -6.94 -11.84
CA ARG A 169 -34.06 -6.28 -12.00
C ARG A 169 -34.76 -6.54 -13.34
N ARG A 170 -34.05 -7.03 -14.36
CA ARG A 170 -34.63 -7.42 -15.67
C ARG A 170 -34.96 -8.90 -15.77
N LEU A 171 -34.48 -9.73 -14.84
CA LEU A 171 -34.86 -11.13 -14.79
C LEU A 171 -36.25 -11.24 -14.13
N PRO A 172 -37.26 -11.81 -14.80
CA PRO A 172 -38.52 -12.12 -14.16
C PRO A 172 -38.23 -13.03 -12.96
N LYS A 173 -38.88 -12.74 -11.83
CA LYS A 173 -38.86 -13.59 -10.63
C LYS A 173 -39.35 -14.99 -10.99
N GLN A 174 -38.44 -15.89 -11.36
CA GLN A 174 -38.73 -17.32 -11.43
C GLN A 174 -37.71 -18.06 -10.55
N HIS A 175 -38.26 -18.53 -9.43
CA HIS A 175 -37.76 -19.55 -8.51
C HIS A 175 -36.40 -19.34 -7.85
N PHE A 176 -36.43 -18.52 -6.79
CA PHE A 176 -35.56 -18.70 -5.64
C PHE A 176 -36.15 -19.82 -4.75
N ILE A 177 -35.86 -21.07 -5.08
CA ILE A 177 -36.09 -22.22 -4.19
C ILE A 177 -34.77 -23.01 -4.08
N THR A 178 -34.26 -23.07 -2.85
CA THR A 178 -33.20 -23.96 -2.32
C THR A 178 -31.81 -23.88 -2.94
N VAL A 179 -30.93 -23.09 -2.32
CA VAL A 179 -29.62 -23.59 -1.86
C VAL A 179 -29.24 -22.85 -0.56
N SER A 180 -29.79 -23.32 0.55
CA SER A 180 -29.29 -23.06 1.91
C SER A 180 -29.32 -24.39 2.64
N SER A 181 -28.31 -25.21 2.40
CA SER A 181 -27.84 -26.33 3.24
C SER A 181 -27.10 -27.35 2.37
N LEU A 182 -25.77 -27.22 2.28
CA LEU A 182 -24.77 -28.29 2.32
C LEU A 182 -23.39 -27.68 2.10
#